data_AF-A0A2E0X827-F1
#
_entry.id   AF-A0A2E0X827-F1
#
_cell.length_a   1.000
_cell.length_b   1.000
_cell.length_c   1.000
_cell.angle_alpha   90.00
_cell.angle_beta   90.00
_cell.angle_gamma   90.00
#
_symmetry.space_group_name_H-M   'P 1'
#
loop_
_entity.id
_entity.type
_entity.pdbx_description
1 polymer ?
#
loop_
_entity_poly.entity_id
_entity_poly.type
_entity_poly.pdbx_seq_one_letter_code
_entity_poly.pdbx_strand_id
1 'polypeptide(L)'
;MLDPDPALLIVTAVVVALSLSANGLAALAAATSRRHWFVRIAAYLAGLSLLLVIPAPELVAMFALQGAVIAAGVSLWRRRRKRRVCETAGEEIGSPPAPPSAQFSLRTLLLITVLAGWAAAVGANTPPLNLRAWQSLLAIAVAGGLATLFGAAAATRRSWRAATWLLAAIAVAAVVAFPVANVDWLLGTMIGRYGWPPEIDLSTAAFLGVMPSWAELAPPWMSILPAVALLAWCVIIPLRWLGAASQRGATQSWPRWIGRICAGILLAAMAAPLGYLWFKLAFPPPIPDVAMPDPNGWDEMARACQAVGPQGQTVNAVTAEGASREQTRSGVENVRGLLEQVRHAVRQPIRQPLSLVDDNFDSVNFIAVRDLTRLMTAQARVATWDGRYDEATEILLDTYRLGVNGRTGGLLVQGLVGVAVGGVAQREIYDLRESIPNTRAAAVALLQQLNAREDFEEFAHREMLWSQHAHRWCGRLTSVLRHFLYGDRIYDSARSAFRAEAAETRLLVLDLLALHFIAENSRPPATVEETIGDLPLADFTDPFDPAGQPLRAKPTDDGVLFYSVGYNGTDENGAAPELDGPWGWYSWNLPTGDLRLDLVCSDPPPEEQDGDYYDDSQFDEPVDDAWSDDE
;
A
#
# COMPACT_ATOMS: atom_id res chain seq x y z
N MET A 1 -1.03 2.43 -12.91
CA MET A 1 -0.98 1.31 -11.93
C MET A 1 0.30 0.55 -12.15
N LEU A 2 1.12 0.35 -11.12
CA LEU A 2 2.32 -0.49 -11.22
C LEU A 2 1.89 -1.96 -11.39
N ASP A 3 2.58 -2.70 -12.24
CA ASP A 3 2.41 -4.15 -12.34
C ASP A 3 2.66 -4.79 -10.96
N PRO A 4 1.85 -5.79 -10.57
CA PRO A 4 2.00 -6.41 -9.26
C PRO A 4 3.36 -7.10 -9.19
N ASP A 5 4.10 -6.81 -8.13
CA ASP A 5 5.42 -7.40 -7.95
C ASP A 5 5.30 -8.94 -7.83
N PRO A 6 5.94 -9.71 -8.73
CA PRO A 6 5.85 -11.17 -8.72
C PRO A 6 6.37 -11.78 -7.41
N ALA A 7 7.35 -11.17 -6.74
CA ALA A 7 7.86 -11.65 -5.46
C ALA A 7 6.80 -11.52 -4.36
N LEU A 8 6.10 -10.39 -4.29
CA LEU A 8 5.00 -10.18 -3.33
C LEU A 8 3.87 -11.16 -3.59
N LEU A 9 3.52 -11.39 -4.86
CA LEU A 9 2.49 -12.36 -5.23
C LEU A 9 2.85 -13.78 -4.79
N ILE A 10 4.09 -14.22 -5.03
CA ILE A 10 4.59 -15.55 -4.64
C ILE A 10 4.57 -15.72 -3.12
N VAL A 11 5.10 -14.77 -2.36
CA VAL A 11 5.12 -14.86 -0.89
C VAL A 11 3.70 -14.87 -0.33
N THR A 12 2.81 -14.02 -0.85
CA THR A 12 1.39 -13.99 -0.46
C THR A 12 0.73 -15.35 -0.73
N ALA A 13 0.96 -15.93 -1.92
CA ALA A 13 0.44 -17.24 -2.27
C ALA A 13 0.95 -18.34 -1.32
N VAL A 14 2.23 -18.31 -0.93
CA VAL A 14 2.79 -19.25 0.06
C VAL A 14 2.10 -19.10 1.42
N VAL A 15 1.91 -17.88 1.91
CA VAL A 15 1.23 -17.62 3.19
C VAL A 15 -0.21 -18.11 3.17
N VAL A 16 -0.95 -17.85 2.07
CA VAL A 16 -2.33 -18.33 1.90
C VAL A 16 -2.38 -19.86 1.86
N ALA A 17 -1.49 -20.51 1.10
CA ALA A 17 -1.42 -21.97 1.02
C ALA A 17 -1.12 -22.60 2.40
N LEU A 18 -0.12 -22.07 3.12
CA LEU A 18 0.22 -22.54 4.47
C LEU A 18 -0.95 -22.38 5.43
N SER A 19 -1.65 -21.24 5.39
CA SER A 19 -2.80 -20.95 6.24
C SER A 19 -3.97 -21.91 5.97
N LEU A 20 -4.34 -22.09 4.68
CA LEU A 20 -5.39 -23.02 4.27
C LEU A 20 -5.04 -24.47 4.63
N SER A 21 -3.77 -24.88 4.47
CA SER A 21 -3.30 -26.21 4.88
C SER A 21 -3.34 -26.44 6.38
N ALA A 22 -2.83 -25.49 7.16
CA ALA A 22 -2.80 -25.58 8.61
C ALA A 22 -4.24 -25.67 9.17
N ASN A 23 -5.13 -24.79 8.70
CA ASN A 23 -6.54 -24.82 9.05
C ASN A 23 -7.21 -26.13 8.61
N GLY A 24 -6.97 -26.56 7.37
CA GLY A 24 -7.55 -27.79 6.83
C GLY A 24 -7.14 -29.04 7.62
N LEU A 25 -5.87 -29.13 8.02
CA LEU A 25 -5.36 -30.22 8.86
C LEU A 25 -5.97 -30.19 10.27
N ALA A 26 -6.11 -29.02 10.89
CA ALA A 26 -6.77 -28.86 12.18
C ALA A 26 -8.25 -29.28 12.13
N ALA A 27 -8.98 -28.84 11.10
CA ALA A 27 -10.36 -29.23 10.85
C ALA A 27 -10.50 -30.74 10.59
N LEU A 28 -9.59 -31.32 9.80
CA LEU A 28 -9.59 -32.76 9.54
C LEU A 28 -9.32 -33.56 10.82
N ALA A 29 -8.39 -33.13 11.66
CA ALA A 29 -8.13 -33.73 12.97
C ALA A 29 -9.36 -33.66 13.89
N ALA A 30 -10.03 -32.51 13.94
CA ALA A 30 -11.28 -32.32 14.68
C ALA A 30 -12.41 -33.23 14.14
N ALA A 31 -12.60 -33.29 12.82
CA ALA A 31 -13.63 -34.12 12.19
C ALA A 31 -13.39 -35.62 12.37
N THR A 32 -12.11 -36.04 12.37
CA THR A 32 -11.72 -37.45 12.48
C THR A 32 -11.58 -37.95 13.92
N SER A 33 -11.43 -37.06 14.90
CA SER A 33 -11.30 -37.41 16.32
C SER A 33 -12.51 -38.21 16.86
N ARG A 34 -12.26 -39.08 17.86
CA ARG A 34 -13.28 -39.91 18.53
C ARG A 34 -14.00 -39.22 19.68
N ARG A 35 -13.53 -38.04 20.10
CA ARG A 35 -14.12 -37.28 21.21
C ARG A 35 -15.56 -36.84 20.89
N HIS A 36 -16.28 -36.40 21.92
CA HIS A 36 -17.61 -35.83 21.77
C HIS A 36 -17.59 -34.68 20.74
N TRP A 37 -18.62 -34.61 19.89
CA TRP A 37 -18.64 -33.68 18.74
C TRP A 37 -18.41 -32.23 19.16
N PHE A 38 -19.05 -31.79 20.25
CA PHE A 38 -18.92 -30.44 20.76
C PHE A 38 -17.48 -30.10 21.17
N VAL A 39 -16.80 -30.99 21.90
CA VAL A 39 -15.41 -30.73 22.34
C VAL A 39 -14.47 -30.56 21.15
N ARG A 40 -14.70 -31.32 20.06
CA ARG A 40 -13.89 -31.22 18.83
C ARG A 40 -14.13 -29.89 18.12
N ILE A 41 -15.39 -29.48 17.99
CA ILE A 41 -15.75 -28.19 17.36
C ILE A 41 -15.25 -27.03 18.23
N ALA A 42 -15.51 -27.06 19.54
CA ALA A 42 -15.09 -26.02 20.48
C ALA A 42 -13.56 -25.85 20.48
N ALA A 43 -12.78 -26.93 20.48
CA ALA A 43 -11.32 -26.84 20.39
C ALA A 43 -10.85 -26.22 19.07
N TYR A 44 -11.49 -26.57 17.96
CA TYR A 44 -11.19 -26.00 16.64
C TYR A 44 -11.53 -24.51 16.57
N LEU A 45 -12.75 -24.13 17.00
CA LEU A 45 -13.20 -22.74 17.01
C LEU A 45 -12.41 -21.89 18.01
N ALA A 46 -11.97 -22.45 19.14
CA ALA A 46 -11.08 -21.76 20.07
C ALA A 46 -9.74 -21.40 19.40
N GLY A 47 -9.18 -22.31 18.60
CA GLY A 47 -8.00 -22.03 17.79
C GLY A 47 -8.25 -20.93 16.75
N LEU A 48 -9.40 -20.97 16.05
CA LEU A 48 -9.78 -19.91 15.10
C LEU A 48 -10.00 -18.56 15.79
N SER A 49 -10.47 -18.56 17.03
CA SER A 49 -10.74 -17.33 17.79
C SER A 49 -9.47 -16.53 18.08
N LEU A 50 -8.28 -17.12 17.95
CA LEU A 50 -7.01 -16.37 18.00
C LEU A 50 -6.90 -15.34 16.87
N LEU A 51 -7.59 -15.53 15.74
CA LEU A 51 -7.63 -14.56 14.64
C LEU A 51 -8.49 -13.33 14.97
N LEU A 52 -9.36 -13.41 15.99
CA LEU A 52 -10.10 -12.24 16.47
C LEU A 52 -9.20 -11.24 17.22
N VAL A 53 -8.01 -11.65 17.65
CA VAL A 53 -6.99 -10.75 18.22
C VAL A 53 -6.37 -9.85 17.15
N ILE A 54 -6.29 -10.34 15.90
CA ILE A 54 -5.72 -9.61 14.76
C ILE A 54 -6.81 -8.92 13.92
N PRO A 55 -7.85 -8.35 14.54
CA PRO A 55 -9.19 -8.07 13.96
C PRO A 55 -9.50 -8.67 12.56
N ALA A 56 -9.42 -10.00 12.41
CA ALA A 56 -9.66 -10.70 11.13
C ALA A 56 -10.90 -11.64 11.16
N PRO A 57 -12.11 -11.13 11.43
CA PRO A 57 -13.33 -11.94 11.51
C PRO A 57 -13.72 -12.61 10.18
N GLU A 58 -13.30 -12.06 9.03
CA GLU A 58 -13.53 -12.62 7.70
C GLU A 58 -12.73 -13.91 7.50
N LEU A 59 -11.47 -13.91 7.96
CA LEU A 59 -10.64 -15.12 7.97
C LEU A 59 -11.22 -16.18 8.90
N VAL A 60 -11.79 -15.78 10.04
CA VAL A 60 -12.51 -16.70 10.94
C VAL A 60 -13.70 -17.33 10.23
N ALA A 61 -14.53 -16.54 9.55
CA ALA A 61 -15.67 -17.03 8.78
C ALA A 61 -15.22 -17.98 7.65
N MET A 62 -14.22 -17.58 6.86
CA MET A 62 -13.64 -18.37 5.77
C MET A 62 -13.10 -19.71 6.28
N PHE A 63 -12.29 -19.70 7.34
CA PHE A 63 -11.71 -20.91 7.89
C PHE A 63 -12.74 -21.81 8.56
N ALA A 64 -13.72 -21.24 9.28
CA ALA A 64 -14.82 -22.02 9.85
C ALA A 64 -15.65 -22.73 8.77
N LEU A 65 -15.91 -22.04 7.66
CA LEU A 65 -16.60 -22.60 6.49
C LEU A 65 -15.77 -23.70 5.81
N GLN A 66 -14.45 -23.50 5.65
CA GLN A 66 -13.54 -24.54 5.19
C GLN A 66 -13.61 -25.78 6.11
N GLY A 67 -13.63 -25.57 7.42
CA GLY A 67 -13.79 -26.63 8.42
C GLY A 67 -15.12 -27.37 8.30
N ALA A 68 -16.22 -26.66 8.01
CA ALA A 68 -17.53 -27.25 7.77
C ALA A 68 -17.55 -28.14 6.51
N VAL A 69 -16.92 -27.71 5.42
CA VAL A 69 -16.76 -28.50 4.18
C VAL A 69 -16.00 -29.79 4.48
N ILE A 70 -14.91 -29.73 5.23
CA ILE A 70 -14.11 -30.89 5.63
C ILE A 70 -14.94 -31.83 6.52
N ALA A 71 -15.64 -31.30 7.52
CA ALA A 71 -16.49 -32.09 8.42
C ALA A 71 -17.62 -32.81 7.66
N ALA A 72 -18.23 -32.15 6.69
CA ALA A 72 -19.24 -32.73 5.79
C ALA A 72 -18.64 -33.86 4.94
N GLY A 73 -17.48 -33.63 4.32
CA GLY A 73 -16.77 -34.63 3.51
C GLY A 73 -16.39 -35.89 4.31
N VAL A 74 -15.83 -35.71 5.52
CA VAL A 74 -15.51 -36.82 6.44
C VAL A 74 -16.75 -37.58 6.86
N SER A 75 -17.85 -36.87 7.14
CA SER A 75 -19.13 -37.48 7.53
C SER A 75 -19.73 -38.32 6.39
N LEU A 76 -19.70 -37.81 5.16
CA LEU A 76 -20.15 -38.53 3.97
C LEU A 76 -19.29 -39.78 3.73
N TRP A 77 -17.96 -39.65 3.86
CA TRP A 77 -17.03 -40.78 3.72
C TRP A 77 -17.30 -41.87 4.77
N ARG A 78 -17.51 -41.50 6.04
CA ARG A 78 -17.86 -42.44 7.12
C ARG A 78 -19.16 -43.18 6.83
N ARG A 79 -20.20 -42.47 6.36
CA ARG A 79 -21.48 -43.07 5.98
C ARG A 79 -21.32 -44.07 4.83
N ARG A 80 -20.59 -43.69 3.77
CA ARG A 80 -20.30 -44.58 2.63
C ARG A 80 -19.49 -45.81 3.05
N ARG A 81 -18.49 -45.64 3.91
CA ARG A 81 -17.69 -46.76 4.43
C ARG A 81 -18.54 -47.73 5.25
N LYS A 82 -19.42 -47.22 6.12
CA LYS A 82 -20.35 -48.06 6.90
C LYS A 82 -21.26 -48.88 5.99
N ARG A 83 -21.84 -48.25 4.95
CA ARG A 83 -22.66 -48.96 3.94
C ARG A 83 -21.91 -50.10 3.26
N ARG A 84 -20.69 -49.84 2.78
CA ARG A 84 -19.87 -50.88 2.13
C ARG A 84 -19.54 -52.05 3.05
N VAL A 85 -19.26 -51.78 4.33
CA VAL A 85 -18.99 -52.84 5.31
C VAL A 85 -20.22 -53.71 5.53
N CYS A 86 -21.41 -53.10 5.67
CA CYS A 86 -22.67 -53.83 5.77
C CYS A 86 -22.97 -54.65 4.49
N GLU A 87 -22.75 -54.06 3.30
CA GLU A 87 -22.91 -54.75 2.01
C GLU A 87 -21.98 -55.98 1.91
N THR A 88 -20.73 -55.87 2.34
CA THR A 88 -19.78 -57.00 2.31
C THR A 88 -20.01 -58.05 3.40
N ALA A 89 -20.71 -57.69 4.48
CA ALA A 89 -20.95 -58.61 5.58
C ALA A 89 -21.99 -59.69 5.23
N GLY A 90 -22.68 -59.57 4.09
CA GLY A 90 -23.65 -60.57 3.63
C GLY A 90 -24.83 -60.76 4.57
N GLU A 91 -25.05 -59.84 5.52
CA GLU A 91 -26.28 -59.80 6.31
C GLU A 91 -27.44 -59.61 5.35
N GLU A 92 -28.22 -60.67 5.15
CA GLU A 92 -29.52 -60.62 4.47
C GLU A 92 -30.28 -59.42 5.02
N ILE A 93 -30.74 -58.58 4.10
CA ILE A 93 -31.30 -57.25 4.35
C ILE A 93 -32.61 -57.41 5.14
N GLY A 94 -32.49 -57.60 6.45
CA GLY A 94 -33.58 -57.56 7.41
C GLY A 94 -33.98 -56.11 7.62
N SER A 95 -34.84 -55.60 6.74
CA SER A 95 -35.43 -54.25 6.73
C SER A 95 -34.40 -53.09 6.59
N PRO A 96 -34.69 -52.08 5.75
CA PRO A 96 -33.85 -50.88 5.70
C PRO A 96 -33.80 -50.24 7.10
N PRO A 97 -32.61 -49.90 7.63
CA PRO A 97 -32.52 -49.21 8.91
C PRO A 97 -33.37 -47.95 8.83
N ALA A 98 -34.28 -47.78 9.80
CA ALA A 98 -35.14 -46.61 9.88
C ALA A 98 -34.31 -45.34 9.68
N PRO A 99 -34.79 -44.36 8.90
CA PRO A 99 -34.06 -43.12 8.68
C PRO A 99 -33.72 -42.53 10.05
N PRO A 100 -32.47 -42.07 10.27
CA PRO A 100 -32.09 -41.54 11.56
C PRO A 100 -33.00 -40.34 11.87
N SER A 101 -33.95 -40.52 12.79
CA SER A 101 -34.76 -39.41 13.27
C SER A 101 -33.82 -38.44 13.97
N ALA A 102 -33.71 -37.21 13.46
CA ALA A 102 -32.89 -36.16 14.04
C ALA A 102 -33.52 -35.68 15.36
N GLN A 103 -33.44 -36.50 16.40
CA GLN A 103 -33.86 -36.13 17.74
C GLN A 103 -32.69 -35.42 18.43
N PHE A 104 -32.79 -34.10 18.53
CA PHE A 104 -31.83 -33.31 19.29
C PHE A 104 -32.21 -33.36 20.77
N SER A 105 -31.30 -33.84 21.62
CA SER A 105 -31.47 -33.71 23.06
C SER A 105 -31.41 -32.23 23.48
N LEU A 106 -32.07 -31.86 24.60
CA LEU A 106 -31.94 -30.50 25.17
C LEU A 106 -30.47 -30.11 25.39
N ARG A 107 -29.63 -31.07 25.83
CA ARG A 107 -28.18 -30.87 25.96
C ARG A 107 -27.53 -30.50 24.62
N THR A 108 -27.94 -31.14 23.52
CA THR A 108 -27.43 -30.80 22.19
C THR A 108 -27.83 -29.40 21.77
N LEU A 109 -29.09 -28.99 22.05
CA LEU A 109 -29.57 -27.64 21.75
C LEU A 109 -28.78 -26.58 22.53
N LEU A 110 -28.56 -26.76 23.83
CA LEU A 110 -27.77 -25.84 24.65
C LEU A 110 -26.32 -25.70 24.14
N LEU A 111 -25.70 -26.79 23.69
CA LEU A 111 -24.36 -26.77 23.10
C LEU A 111 -24.34 -26.05 21.74
N ILE A 112 -25.40 -26.17 20.95
CA ILE A 112 -25.55 -25.41 19.70
C ILE A 112 -25.69 -23.92 19.99
N THR A 113 -26.38 -23.52 21.07
CA THR A 113 -26.51 -22.11 21.47
C THR A 113 -25.14 -21.45 21.71
N VAL A 114 -24.17 -22.17 22.29
CA VAL A 114 -22.79 -21.66 22.45
C VAL A 114 -22.14 -21.40 21.08
N LEU A 115 -22.33 -22.28 20.11
CA LEU A 115 -21.80 -22.11 18.75
C LEU A 115 -22.49 -20.95 18.01
N ALA A 116 -23.81 -20.80 18.20
CA ALA A 116 -24.56 -19.69 17.64
C ALA A 116 -24.11 -18.35 18.24
N GLY A 117 -23.88 -18.30 19.56
CA GLY A 117 -23.32 -17.12 20.23
C GLY A 117 -21.92 -16.75 19.71
N TRP A 118 -21.05 -17.75 19.50
CA TRP A 118 -19.76 -17.53 18.86
C TRP A 118 -19.89 -16.98 17.44
N ALA A 119 -20.76 -17.58 16.62
CA ALA A 119 -20.99 -17.12 15.24
C ALA A 119 -21.58 -15.70 15.19
N ALA A 120 -22.50 -15.38 16.09
CA ALA A 120 -23.05 -14.03 16.23
C ALA A 120 -21.97 -13.03 16.65
N ALA A 121 -21.08 -13.40 17.57
CA ALA A 121 -19.95 -12.55 17.96
C ALA A 121 -18.99 -12.30 16.79
N VAL A 122 -18.67 -13.32 15.99
CA VAL A 122 -17.87 -13.14 14.76
C VAL A 122 -18.60 -12.19 13.80
N GLY A 123 -19.87 -12.46 13.51
CA GLY A 123 -20.68 -11.64 12.60
C GLY A 123 -20.83 -10.19 13.03
N ALA A 124 -20.95 -9.92 14.34
CA ALA A 124 -21.01 -8.56 14.88
C ALA A 124 -19.69 -7.78 14.76
N ASN A 125 -18.56 -8.47 14.62
CA ASN A 125 -17.24 -7.85 14.42
C ASN A 125 -16.84 -7.78 12.94
N THR A 126 -17.50 -8.54 12.06
CA THR A 126 -17.26 -8.51 10.62
C THR A 126 -17.68 -7.15 10.06
N PRO A 127 -16.79 -6.42 9.37
CA PRO A 127 -17.16 -5.19 8.66
C PRO A 127 -18.23 -5.51 7.60
N PRO A 128 -19.01 -4.51 7.16
CA PRO A 128 -19.90 -4.70 6.03
C PRO A 128 -19.09 -5.16 4.83
N LEU A 129 -19.45 -6.33 4.30
CA LEU A 129 -18.84 -6.93 3.12
C LEU A 129 -19.88 -6.96 2.01
N ASN A 130 -19.49 -6.52 0.81
CA ASN A 130 -20.34 -6.64 -0.36
C ASN A 130 -20.51 -8.12 -0.79
N LEU A 131 -21.47 -8.38 -1.68
CA LEU A 131 -21.79 -9.75 -2.14
C LEU A 131 -20.56 -10.48 -2.71
N ARG A 132 -19.68 -9.76 -3.40
CA ARG A 132 -18.49 -10.34 -4.04
C ARG A 132 -17.44 -10.77 -3.03
N ALA A 133 -17.20 -9.97 -1.99
CA ALA A 133 -16.32 -10.36 -0.90
C ALA A 133 -16.81 -11.67 -0.24
N TRP A 134 -18.13 -11.80 -0.01
CA TRP A 134 -18.71 -13.06 0.47
C TRP A 134 -18.54 -14.23 -0.51
N GLN A 135 -18.72 -14.00 -1.82
CA GLN A 135 -18.47 -15.01 -2.85
C GLN A 135 -17.00 -15.46 -2.86
N SER A 136 -16.06 -14.52 -2.76
CA SER A 136 -14.63 -14.80 -2.64
C SER A 136 -14.33 -15.69 -1.43
N LEU A 137 -14.76 -15.28 -0.23
CA LEU A 137 -14.55 -16.05 1.00
C LEU A 137 -15.17 -17.46 0.92
N LEU A 138 -16.38 -17.57 0.36
CA LEU A 138 -17.07 -18.84 0.14
C LEU A 138 -16.31 -19.74 -0.83
N ALA A 139 -15.90 -19.21 -1.98
CA ALA A 139 -15.18 -19.95 -3.01
C ALA A 139 -13.83 -20.45 -2.48
N ILE A 140 -13.05 -19.59 -1.81
CA ILE A 140 -11.76 -19.94 -1.20
C ILE A 140 -11.94 -21.03 -0.14
N ALA A 141 -12.92 -20.86 0.76
CA ALA A 141 -13.19 -21.82 1.83
C ALA A 141 -13.59 -23.20 1.29
N VAL A 142 -14.49 -23.25 0.30
CA VAL A 142 -14.93 -24.49 -0.34
C VAL A 142 -13.76 -25.15 -1.07
N ALA A 143 -13.03 -24.39 -1.87
CA ALA A 143 -11.89 -24.89 -2.63
C ALA A 143 -10.78 -25.43 -1.72
N GLY A 144 -10.38 -24.68 -0.69
CA GLY A 144 -9.38 -25.13 0.29
C GLY A 144 -9.84 -26.36 1.08
N GLY A 145 -11.14 -26.47 1.38
CA GLY A 145 -11.73 -27.62 2.05
C GLY A 145 -11.69 -28.88 1.17
N LEU A 146 -12.07 -28.74 -0.11
CA LEU A 146 -12.00 -29.81 -1.09
C LEU A 146 -10.56 -30.26 -1.36
N ALA A 147 -9.62 -29.34 -1.56
CA ALA A 147 -8.20 -29.64 -1.75
C ALA A 147 -7.63 -30.45 -0.57
N THR A 148 -7.95 -30.04 0.67
CA THR A 148 -7.57 -30.78 1.88
C THR A 148 -8.14 -32.19 1.90
N LEU A 149 -9.44 -32.35 1.58
CA LEU A 149 -10.10 -33.65 1.53
C LEU A 149 -9.51 -34.57 0.47
N PHE A 150 -9.17 -34.05 -0.71
CA PHE A 150 -8.54 -34.82 -1.79
C PHE A 150 -7.12 -35.27 -1.41
N GLY A 151 -6.30 -34.37 -0.85
CA GLY A 151 -4.98 -34.71 -0.32
C GLY A 151 -5.05 -35.80 0.76
N ALA A 152 -5.99 -35.65 1.71
CA ALA A 152 -6.24 -36.65 2.75
C ALA A 152 -6.72 -37.99 2.17
N ALA A 153 -7.65 -37.97 1.21
CA ALA A 153 -8.15 -39.18 0.56
C ALA A 153 -7.04 -39.92 -0.18
N ALA A 154 -6.18 -39.20 -0.92
CA ALA A 154 -5.01 -39.77 -1.59
C ALA A 154 -4.04 -40.42 -0.58
N ALA A 155 -3.76 -39.74 0.53
CA ALA A 155 -2.89 -40.26 1.60
C ALA A 155 -3.47 -41.52 2.27
N THR A 156 -4.78 -41.75 2.16
CA THR A 156 -5.40 -42.94 2.77
C THR A 156 -5.26 -44.23 1.97
N ARG A 157 -4.75 -44.18 0.72
CA ARG A 157 -4.54 -45.35 -0.14
C ARG A 157 -3.20 -46.02 0.18
N ARG A 158 -3.16 -47.36 0.14
CA ARG A 158 -2.02 -48.18 0.61
C ARG A 158 -1.05 -48.62 -0.50
N SER A 159 -1.44 -48.51 -1.77
CA SER A 159 -0.64 -49.00 -2.90
C SER A 159 0.10 -47.88 -3.62
N TRP A 160 0.98 -48.23 -4.57
CA TRP A 160 1.60 -47.33 -5.55
C TRP A 160 0.61 -46.36 -6.22
N ARG A 161 -0.68 -46.74 -6.25
CA ARG A 161 -1.78 -45.88 -6.71
C ARG A 161 -1.96 -44.62 -5.84
N ALA A 162 -1.38 -44.53 -4.65
CA ALA A 162 -1.44 -43.32 -3.82
C ALA A 162 -0.84 -42.09 -4.56
N ALA A 163 0.22 -42.30 -5.36
CA ALA A 163 0.81 -41.26 -6.19
C ALA A 163 -0.13 -40.84 -7.34
N THR A 164 -0.78 -41.80 -8.00
CA THR A 164 -1.76 -41.47 -9.07
C THR A 164 -2.98 -40.75 -8.51
N TRP A 165 -3.46 -41.13 -7.32
CA TRP A 165 -4.52 -40.41 -6.62
C TRP A 165 -4.09 -39.01 -6.17
N LEU A 166 -2.82 -38.80 -5.82
CA LEU A 166 -2.28 -37.47 -5.51
C LEU A 166 -2.25 -36.59 -6.77
N LEU A 167 -1.77 -37.11 -7.90
CA LEU A 167 -1.79 -36.36 -9.16
C LEU A 167 -3.21 -36.00 -9.59
N ALA A 168 -4.17 -36.93 -9.43
CA ALA A 168 -5.58 -36.64 -9.67
C ALA A 168 -6.13 -35.58 -8.70
N ALA A 169 -5.74 -35.63 -7.41
CA ALA A 169 -6.11 -34.62 -6.42
C ALA A 169 -5.58 -33.23 -6.78
N ILE A 170 -4.32 -33.15 -7.23
CA ILE A 170 -3.68 -31.92 -7.70
C ILE A 170 -4.40 -31.37 -8.94
N ALA A 171 -4.67 -32.22 -9.94
CA ALA A 171 -5.39 -31.81 -11.14
C ALA A 171 -6.80 -31.28 -10.82
N VAL A 172 -7.54 -31.97 -9.94
CA VAL A 172 -8.87 -31.49 -9.50
C VAL A 172 -8.76 -30.19 -8.73
N ALA A 173 -7.75 -30.04 -7.86
CA ALA A 173 -7.51 -28.79 -7.12
C ALA A 173 -7.21 -27.62 -8.07
N ALA A 174 -6.43 -27.86 -9.14
CA ALA A 174 -6.15 -26.86 -10.18
C ALA A 174 -7.42 -26.47 -10.97
N VAL A 175 -8.30 -27.42 -11.28
CA VAL A 175 -9.59 -27.12 -11.93
C VAL A 175 -10.49 -26.28 -11.01
N VAL A 176 -10.52 -26.59 -9.72
CA VAL A 176 -11.27 -25.81 -8.71
C VAL A 176 -10.66 -24.42 -8.48
N ALA A 177 -9.37 -24.23 -8.77
CA ALA A 177 -8.72 -22.93 -8.67
C ALA A 177 -9.27 -21.92 -9.67
N PHE A 178 -9.75 -22.38 -10.83
CA PHE A 178 -10.26 -21.51 -11.89
C PHE A 178 -11.42 -20.61 -11.44
N PRO A 179 -12.54 -21.13 -10.89
CA PRO A 179 -13.62 -20.28 -10.40
C PRO A 179 -13.18 -19.40 -9.23
N VAL A 180 -12.25 -19.85 -8.38
CA VAL A 180 -11.71 -19.04 -7.28
C VAL A 180 -11.01 -17.80 -7.83
N ALA A 181 -10.09 -17.96 -8.80
CA ALA A 181 -9.37 -16.85 -9.40
C ALA A 181 -10.28 -15.78 -10.05
N ASN A 182 -11.48 -16.16 -10.50
CA ASN A 182 -12.45 -15.23 -11.09
C ASN A 182 -13.19 -14.37 -10.04
N VAL A 183 -13.40 -14.91 -8.85
CA VAL A 183 -14.12 -14.22 -7.76
C VAL A 183 -13.19 -13.73 -6.66
N ASP A 184 -11.90 -14.06 -6.74
CA ASP A 184 -10.93 -13.74 -5.72
C ASP A 184 -10.72 -12.24 -5.62
N TRP A 185 -10.98 -11.75 -4.42
CA TRP A 185 -10.70 -10.40 -4.01
C TRP A 185 -9.56 -10.36 -2.98
N LEU A 186 -9.26 -11.49 -2.33
CA LEU A 186 -8.28 -11.56 -1.25
C LEU A 186 -6.86 -11.32 -1.76
N LEU A 187 -6.41 -12.05 -2.80
CA LEU A 187 -5.05 -11.82 -3.32
C LEU A 187 -4.94 -10.46 -3.99
N GLY A 188 -5.98 -10.04 -4.72
CA GLY A 188 -6.00 -8.73 -5.37
C GLY A 188 -5.82 -7.57 -4.37
N THR A 189 -6.47 -7.66 -3.21
CA THR A 189 -6.27 -6.68 -2.13
C THR A 189 -4.84 -6.74 -1.58
N MET A 190 -4.30 -7.93 -1.33
CA MET A 190 -2.95 -8.10 -0.78
C MET A 190 -1.84 -7.54 -1.69
N ILE A 191 -2.06 -7.59 -3.00
CA ILE A 191 -1.13 -7.01 -3.99
C ILE A 191 -1.44 -5.54 -4.32
N GLY A 192 -2.36 -4.90 -3.60
CA GLY A 192 -2.68 -3.47 -3.73
C GLY A 192 -3.51 -3.12 -4.97
N ARG A 193 -4.21 -4.08 -5.58
CA ARG A 193 -5.13 -3.83 -6.70
C ARG A 193 -6.49 -3.35 -6.23
N TYR A 194 -6.90 -3.71 -5.01
CA TYR A 194 -8.18 -3.35 -4.43
C TYR A 194 -7.99 -2.75 -3.04
N GLY A 195 -8.84 -1.78 -2.68
CA GLY A 195 -8.94 -1.28 -1.30
C GLY A 195 -9.52 -2.33 -0.35
N TRP A 196 -9.28 -2.15 0.96
CA TRP A 196 -9.88 -2.95 2.02
C TRP A 196 -10.50 -2.03 3.09
N PRO A 197 -11.78 -2.20 3.45
CA PRO A 197 -12.75 -3.19 2.95
C PRO A 197 -13.13 -2.93 1.48
N PRO A 198 -13.82 -3.87 0.79
CA PRO A 198 -14.20 -3.63 -0.58
C PRO A 198 -15.25 -2.52 -0.61
N GLU A 199 -15.03 -1.50 -1.43
CA GLU A 199 -15.99 -0.41 -1.61
C GLU A 199 -17.37 -0.96 -2.00
N ILE A 200 -18.41 -0.39 -1.40
CA ILE A 200 -19.80 -0.85 -1.58
C ILE A 200 -20.33 -0.40 -2.95
N ASP A 201 -19.79 0.70 -3.50
CA ASP A 201 -20.41 1.47 -4.60
C ASP A 201 -19.72 1.32 -5.96
N LEU A 202 -18.66 0.51 -6.07
CA LEU A 202 -18.08 0.22 -7.38
C LEU A 202 -19.09 -0.54 -8.24
N SER A 203 -19.66 0.16 -9.23
CA SER A 203 -20.60 -0.43 -10.18
C SER A 203 -19.97 -1.66 -10.80
N THR A 204 -20.78 -2.70 -11.03
CA THR A 204 -20.28 -3.98 -11.57
C THR A 204 -19.57 -3.78 -12.92
N ALA A 205 -19.93 -2.73 -13.68
CA ALA A 205 -19.33 -2.36 -14.96
C ALA A 205 -17.94 -1.70 -14.82
N ALA A 206 -17.79 -0.68 -13.96
CA ALA A 206 -16.49 -0.09 -13.66
C ALA A 206 -15.53 -1.15 -13.10
N PHE A 207 -16.05 -2.05 -12.28
CA PHE A 207 -15.29 -3.16 -11.72
C PHE A 207 -14.85 -4.20 -12.78
N LEU A 208 -15.67 -4.50 -13.79
CA LEU A 208 -15.28 -5.42 -14.87
C LEU A 208 -14.15 -4.87 -15.75
N GLY A 209 -14.03 -3.55 -15.88
CA GLY A 209 -12.92 -2.89 -16.59
C GLY A 209 -11.62 -2.80 -15.78
N VAL A 210 -11.71 -2.73 -14.45
CA VAL A 210 -10.56 -2.56 -13.53
C VAL A 210 -10.02 -3.89 -12.97
N MET A 211 -10.69 -5.01 -13.25
CA MET A 211 -10.20 -6.32 -12.85
C MET A 211 -8.80 -6.57 -13.41
N PRO A 212 -7.82 -6.97 -12.58
CA PRO A 212 -6.62 -7.64 -13.05
C PRO A 212 -7.10 -8.71 -14.02
N SER A 213 -6.50 -8.73 -15.21
CA SER A 213 -6.83 -9.76 -16.17
C SER A 213 -6.74 -11.10 -15.44
N TRP A 214 -7.70 -11.99 -15.65
CA TRP A 214 -7.70 -13.34 -15.05
C TRP A 214 -6.32 -14.03 -15.13
N ALA A 215 -5.52 -13.66 -16.14
CA ALA A 215 -4.13 -14.07 -16.31
C ALA A 215 -3.19 -13.75 -15.12
N GLU A 216 -3.45 -12.73 -14.31
CA GLU A 216 -2.60 -12.37 -13.15
C GLU A 216 -2.91 -13.22 -11.91
N LEU A 217 -4.20 -13.43 -11.60
CA LEU A 217 -4.63 -14.14 -10.39
C LEU A 217 -4.79 -15.65 -10.59
N ALA A 218 -4.95 -16.14 -11.82
CA ALA A 218 -5.07 -17.56 -12.07
C ALA A 218 -3.78 -18.36 -11.74
N PRO A 219 -2.57 -17.95 -12.15
CA PRO A 219 -1.33 -18.66 -11.83
C PRO A 219 -1.09 -18.90 -10.32
N PRO A 220 -1.23 -17.91 -9.41
CA PRO A 220 -1.05 -18.15 -7.99
C PRO A 220 -2.11 -19.12 -7.45
N TRP A 221 -3.38 -19.00 -7.82
CA TRP A 221 -4.42 -19.95 -7.37
C TRP A 221 -4.22 -21.38 -7.88
N MET A 222 -3.75 -21.52 -9.12
CA MET A 222 -3.35 -22.81 -9.70
C MET A 222 -2.16 -23.43 -8.96
N SER A 223 -1.40 -22.66 -8.19
CA SER A 223 -0.30 -23.15 -7.35
C SER A 223 -0.75 -23.40 -5.91
N ILE A 224 -1.55 -22.50 -5.33
CA ILE A 224 -2.03 -22.54 -3.94
C ILE A 224 -2.82 -23.81 -3.64
N LEU A 225 -3.87 -24.13 -4.41
CA LEU A 225 -4.74 -25.26 -4.08
C LEU A 225 -4.05 -26.63 -4.25
N PRO A 226 -3.23 -26.86 -5.29
CA PRO A 226 -2.36 -28.02 -5.35
C PRO A 226 -1.38 -28.13 -4.18
N ALA A 227 -0.75 -27.03 -3.78
CA ALA A 227 0.13 -27.01 -2.62
C ALA A 227 -0.63 -27.40 -1.34
N VAL A 228 -1.88 -26.95 -1.18
CA VAL A 228 -2.73 -27.34 -0.05
C VAL A 228 -2.98 -28.85 -0.02
N ALA A 229 -3.32 -29.46 -1.16
CA ALA A 229 -3.53 -30.90 -1.27
C ALA A 229 -2.24 -31.69 -1.00
N LEU A 230 -1.10 -31.23 -1.52
CA LEU A 230 0.21 -31.83 -1.33
C LEU A 230 0.66 -31.79 0.14
N LEU A 231 0.55 -30.64 0.81
CA LEU A 231 0.91 -30.48 2.21
C LEU A 231 0.07 -31.39 3.12
N ALA A 232 -1.25 -31.46 2.86
CA ALA A 232 -2.12 -32.39 3.58
C ALA A 232 -1.67 -33.85 3.40
N TRP A 233 -1.32 -34.24 2.18
CA TRP A 233 -0.79 -35.58 1.88
C TRP A 233 0.54 -35.86 2.60
N CYS A 234 1.49 -34.93 2.54
CA CYS A 234 2.81 -35.01 3.17
C CYS A 234 2.72 -35.16 4.69
N VAL A 235 1.78 -34.48 5.35
CA VAL A 235 1.60 -34.60 6.81
C VAL A 235 0.91 -35.92 7.20
N ILE A 236 -0.09 -36.36 6.43
CA ILE A 236 -0.91 -37.52 6.78
C ILE A 236 -0.16 -38.86 6.57
N ILE A 237 0.72 -38.95 5.58
CA ILE A 237 1.46 -40.19 5.31
C ILE A 237 2.34 -40.64 6.49
N PRO A 238 3.25 -39.81 7.03
CA PRO A 238 4.06 -40.17 8.18
C PRO A 238 3.19 -40.58 9.37
N LEU A 239 2.11 -39.84 9.65
CA LEU A 239 1.17 -40.14 10.73
C LEU A 239 0.51 -41.52 10.58
N ARG A 240 0.17 -41.93 9.35
CA ARG A 240 -0.37 -43.27 9.08
C ARG A 240 0.66 -44.37 9.28
N TRP A 241 1.89 -44.17 8.80
CA TRP A 241 2.98 -45.12 9.00
C TRP A 241 3.22 -45.39 10.48
N LEU A 242 3.16 -44.34 11.31
CA LEU A 242 3.24 -44.45 12.76
C LEU A 242 2.10 -45.29 13.36
N GLY A 243 0.85 -45.07 12.92
CA GLY A 243 -0.30 -45.83 13.40
C GLY A 243 -0.26 -47.32 13.00
N ALA A 244 0.17 -47.62 11.77
CA ALA A 244 0.29 -49.00 11.27
C ALA A 244 1.42 -49.78 11.96
N ALA A 245 2.54 -49.11 12.28
CA ALA A 245 3.65 -49.73 13.00
C ALA A 245 3.26 -50.12 14.43
N SER A 246 2.35 -49.38 15.09
CA SER A 246 1.86 -49.69 16.44
C SER A 246 1.09 -51.02 16.51
N GLN A 247 0.48 -51.47 15.42
CA GLN A 247 -0.38 -52.67 15.42
C GLN A 247 0.39 -53.97 15.16
N ARG A 248 1.62 -53.93 14.62
CA ARG A 248 2.33 -55.13 14.17
C ARG A 248 3.23 -55.81 15.21
N GLY A 249 3.18 -55.42 16.48
CA GLY A 249 4.00 -56.05 17.54
C GLY A 249 5.52 -55.98 17.35
N ALA A 250 6.01 -55.37 16.27
CA ALA A 250 7.44 -55.25 16.00
C ALA A 250 8.09 -54.35 17.05
N THR A 251 9.07 -54.92 17.74
CA THR A 251 9.90 -54.31 18.80
C THR A 251 10.85 -53.23 18.29
N GLN A 252 10.90 -52.99 16.98
CA GLN A 252 11.80 -52.00 16.38
C GLN A 252 11.25 -50.57 16.53
N SER A 253 11.73 -49.86 17.56
CA SER A 253 11.27 -48.54 17.98
C SER A 253 11.77 -47.38 17.08
N TRP A 254 12.90 -47.55 16.39
CA TRP A 254 13.61 -46.47 15.68
C TRP A 254 12.82 -45.80 14.54
N PRO A 255 12.15 -46.51 13.61
CA PRO A 255 11.40 -45.87 12.52
C PRO A 255 10.22 -45.03 13.00
N ARG A 256 9.68 -45.34 14.20
CA ARG A 256 8.57 -44.59 14.79
C ARG A 256 9.00 -43.24 15.33
N TRP A 257 10.20 -43.17 15.90
CA TRP A 257 10.74 -41.90 16.40
C TRP A 257 11.07 -40.97 15.23
N ILE A 258 11.70 -41.48 14.17
CA ILE A 258 12.00 -40.69 12.98
C ILE A 258 10.74 -40.08 12.36
N GLY A 259 9.69 -40.89 12.11
CA GLY A 259 8.47 -40.36 11.50
C GLY A 259 7.77 -39.28 12.33
N ARG A 260 7.82 -39.38 13.67
CA ARG A 260 7.27 -38.35 14.58
C ARG A 260 8.10 -37.08 14.54
N ILE A 261 9.43 -37.22 14.55
CA ILE A 261 10.35 -36.09 14.47
C ILE A 261 10.16 -35.39 13.12
N CYS A 262 10.12 -36.11 11.99
CA CYS A 262 9.88 -35.52 10.67
C CYS A 262 8.52 -34.81 10.59
N ALA A 263 7.45 -35.43 11.07
CA ALA A 263 6.13 -34.78 11.09
C ALA A 263 6.09 -33.56 12.01
N GLY A 264 6.75 -33.64 13.17
CA GLY A 264 6.88 -32.53 14.12
C GLY A 264 7.67 -31.37 13.53
N ILE A 265 8.80 -31.64 12.87
CA ILE A 265 9.60 -30.64 12.15
C ILE A 265 8.78 -29.99 11.05
N LEU A 266 8.05 -30.78 10.24
CA LEU A 266 7.21 -30.24 9.18
C LEU A 266 6.10 -29.33 9.74
N LEU A 267 5.41 -29.77 10.80
CA LEU A 267 4.39 -28.97 11.47
C LEU A 267 4.99 -27.69 12.09
N ALA A 268 6.17 -27.78 12.69
CA ALA A 268 6.89 -26.62 13.24
C ALA A 268 7.31 -25.66 12.13
N ALA A 269 7.82 -26.16 11.00
CA ALA A 269 8.19 -25.36 9.83
C ALA A 269 6.99 -24.66 9.20
N MET A 270 5.79 -25.27 9.25
CA MET A 270 4.54 -24.61 8.82
C MET A 270 4.04 -23.60 9.87
N ALA A 271 4.12 -23.93 11.16
CA ALA A 271 3.57 -23.12 12.24
C ALA A 271 4.44 -21.91 12.60
N ALA A 272 5.77 -22.01 12.51
CA ALA A 272 6.68 -20.93 12.85
C ALA A 272 6.46 -19.64 12.04
N PRO A 273 6.41 -19.65 10.69
CA PRO A 273 6.15 -18.43 9.92
C PRO A 273 4.75 -17.87 10.20
N LEU A 274 3.73 -18.73 10.34
CA LEU A 274 2.37 -18.30 10.68
C LEU A 274 2.28 -17.71 12.09
N GLY A 275 3.02 -18.26 13.06
CA GLY A 275 3.10 -17.75 14.42
C GLY A 275 3.82 -16.41 14.49
N TYR A 276 4.91 -16.25 13.74
CA TYR A 276 5.58 -14.96 13.59
C TYR A 276 4.67 -13.90 12.95
N LEU A 277 3.99 -14.24 11.86
CA LEU A 277 3.01 -13.36 11.22
C LEU A 277 1.90 -13.00 12.20
N TRP A 278 1.27 -13.98 12.84
CA TRP A 278 0.21 -13.74 13.83
C TRP A 278 0.68 -12.78 14.94
N PHE A 279 1.89 -12.96 15.47
CA PHE A 279 2.46 -12.06 16.47
C PHE A 279 2.58 -10.63 15.94
N LYS A 280 3.15 -10.44 14.75
CA LYS A 280 3.27 -9.10 14.12
C LYS A 280 1.90 -8.46 13.84
N LEU A 281 0.91 -9.24 13.47
CA LEU A 281 -0.46 -8.76 13.23
C LEU A 281 -1.20 -8.42 14.53
N ALA A 282 -0.91 -9.12 15.62
CA ALA A 282 -1.59 -8.96 16.92
C ALA A 282 -1.08 -7.76 17.72
N PHE A 283 0.17 -7.38 17.50
CA PHE A 283 0.84 -6.30 18.22
C PHE A 283 1.38 -5.26 17.25
N PRO A 284 0.50 -4.51 16.54
CA PRO A 284 0.95 -3.38 15.75
C PRO A 284 1.59 -2.32 16.66
N PRO A 285 2.49 -1.48 16.15
CA PRO A 285 3.02 -0.36 16.93
C PRO A 285 1.89 0.57 17.39
N PRO A 286 2.02 1.17 18.59
CA PRO A 286 1.03 2.10 19.10
C PRO A 286 0.99 3.37 18.23
N ILE A 287 -0.21 3.95 18.14
CA ILE A 287 -0.40 5.26 17.51
C ILE A 287 0.27 6.31 18.41
N PRO A 288 1.22 7.12 17.90
CA PRO A 288 1.82 8.20 18.68
C PRO A 288 0.77 9.26 18.99
N ASP A 289 0.84 9.82 20.20
CA ASP A 289 0.05 11.00 20.57
C ASP A 289 0.75 12.24 20.00
N VAL A 290 0.04 12.96 19.14
CA VAL A 290 0.58 14.06 18.37
C VAL A 290 -0.13 15.34 18.78
N ALA A 291 0.60 16.24 19.42
CA ALA A 291 0.07 17.55 19.78
C ALA A 291 -0.19 18.39 18.52
N MET A 292 -1.43 18.89 18.41
CA MET A 292 -1.82 19.83 17.37
C MET A 292 -1.44 21.25 17.79
N PRO A 293 -0.98 22.11 16.86
CA PRO A 293 -0.77 23.52 17.15
C PRO A 293 -2.07 24.21 17.61
N ASP A 294 -1.95 25.25 18.45
CA ASP A 294 -3.07 26.09 18.87
C ASP A 294 -2.64 27.57 18.84
N PRO A 295 -3.11 28.38 17.86
CA PRO A 295 -4.00 28.00 16.77
C PRO A 295 -3.33 27.10 15.72
N ASN A 296 -4.15 26.34 14.97
CA ASN A 296 -3.69 25.53 13.84
C ASN A 296 -4.09 26.20 12.51
N GLY A 297 -3.11 26.56 11.67
CA GLY A 297 -3.39 27.12 10.34
C GLY A 297 -4.11 26.16 9.41
N TRP A 298 -4.14 24.84 9.71
CA TRP A 298 -4.83 23.84 8.91
C TRP A 298 -6.32 24.14 8.75
N ASP A 299 -7.00 24.61 9.79
CA ASP A 299 -8.45 24.85 9.74
C ASP A 299 -8.81 25.96 8.73
N GLU A 300 -7.93 26.96 8.60
CA GLU A 300 -8.08 28.03 7.62
C GLU A 300 -7.70 27.56 6.21
N MET A 301 -6.63 26.76 6.08
CA MET A 301 -6.21 26.18 4.81
C MET A 301 -7.24 25.19 4.24
N ALA A 302 -7.85 24.35 5.08
CA ALA A 302 -8.90 23.41 4.69
C ALA A 302 -10.16 24.15 4.19
N ARG A 303 -10.55 25.25 4.87
CA ARG A 303 -11.64 26.12 4.39
C ARG A 303 -11.31 26.76 3.04
N ALA A 304 -10.08 27.19 2.83
CA ALA A 304 -9.64 27.71 1.55
C ALA A 304 -9.69 26.63 0.45
N CYS A 305 -9.24 25.41 0.73
CA CYS A 305 -9.33 24.28 -0.19
C CYS A 305 -10.78 23.98 -0.61
N GLN A 306 -11.71 23.98 0.34
CA GLN A 306 -13.14 23.80 0.06
C GLN A 306 -13.71 24.94 -0.78
N ALA A 307 -13.25 26.18 -0.58
CA ALA A 307 -13.67 27.34 -1.35
C ALA A 307 -13.14 27.35 -2.79
N VAL A 308 -12.06 26.63 -3.08
CA VAL A 308 -11.52 26.48 -4.46
C VAL A 308 -12.39 25.59 -5.34
N GLY A 309 -13.03 24.55 -4.79
CA GLY A 309 -13.83 23.60 -5.58
C GLY A 309 -14.86 24.30 -6.50
N PRO A 310 -15.71 25.20 -5.98
CA PRO A 310 -16.63 26.00 -6.79
C PRO A 310 -15.95 26.92 -7.83
N GLN A 311 -14.65 27.16 -7.72
CA GLN A 311 -13.84 28.04 -8.58
C GLN A 311 -13.09 27.29 -9.67
N GLY A 312 -13.34 25.98 -9.89
CA GLY A 312 -12.59 25.18 -10.88
C GLY A 312 -12.52 25.80 -12.28
N GLN A 313 -13.60 26.48 -12.73
CA GLN A 313 -13.58 27.24 -13.98
C GLN A 313 -12.62 28.43 -13.96
N THR A 314 -12.55 29.17 -12.84
CA THR A 314 -11.62 30.29 -12.66
C THR A 314 -10.17 29.79 -12.63
N VAL A 315 -9.90 28.66 -11.96
CA VAL A 315 -8.56 28.04 -11.96
C VAL A 315 -8.13 27.74 -13.39
N ASN A 316 -8.94 26.99 -14.13
CA ASN A 316 -8.65 26.63 -15.52
C ASN A 316 -8.49 27.86 -16.41
N ALA A 317 -9.35 28.89 -16.27
CA ALA A 317 -9.26 30.10 -17.07
C ALA A 317 -7.98 30.91 -16.81
N VAL A 318 -7.49 30.93 -15.57
CA VAL A 318 -6.29 31.70 -15.17
C VAL A 318 -5.00 30.95 -15.52
N THR A 319 -5.05 29.61 -15.54
CA THR A 319 -3.86 28.76 -15.73
C THR A 319 -3.80 28.07 -17.08
N ALA A 320 -4.80 28.26 -17.95
CA ALA A 320 -4.79 27.72 -19.29
C ALA A 320 -3.54 28.17 -20.04
N GLU A 321 -2.94 27.25 -20.78
CA GLU A 321 -1.88 27.59 -21.72
C GLU A 321 -2.41 28.62 -22.73
N GLY A 322 -1.71 29.74 -22.87
CA GLY A 322 -2.15 30.85 -23.70
C GLY A 322 -3.18 31.81 -23.07
N ALA A 323 -3.51 31.68 -21.77
CA ALA A 323 -4.31 32.69 -21.07
C ALA A 323 -3.67 34.09 -21.23
N SER A 324 -4.48 35.07 -21.67
CA SER A 324 -4.00 36.45 -21.82
C SER A 324 -3.69 37.08 -20.45
N ARG A 325 -2.79 38.06 -20.43
CA ARG A 325 -2.44 38.80 -19.20
C ARG A 325 -3.67 39.40 -18.53
N GLU A 326 -4.61 39.93 -19.30
CA GLU A 326 -5.86 40.52 -18.82
C GLU A 326 -6.78 39.46 -18.20
N GLN A 327 -6.88 38.26 -18.79
CA GLN A 327 -7.65 37.15 -18.22
C GLN A 327 -7.05 36.68 -16.89
N THR A 328 -5.73 36.47 -16.84
CA THR A 328 -5.04 36.08 -15.60
C THR A 328 -5.23 37.15 -14.52
N ARG A 329 -5.06 38.44 -14.84
CA ARG A 329 -5.31 39.56 -13.91
C ARG A 329 -6.75 39.54 -13.36
N SER A 330 -7.74 39.44 -14.25
CA SER A 330 -9.14 39.43 -13.88
C SER A 330 -9.49 38.23 -12.98
N GLY A 331 -9.02 37.04 -13.34
CA GLY A 331 -9.29 35.85 -12.54
C GLY A 331 -8.60 35.87 -11.17
N VAL A 332 -7.35 36.34 -11.09
CA VAL A 332 -6.66 36.58 -9.80
C VAL A 332 -7.41 37.59 -8.94
N GLU A 333 -7.94 38.66 -9.53
CA GLU A 333 -8.75 39.65 -8.80
C GLU A 333 -10.01 39.01 -8.19
N ASN A 334 -10.70 38.16 -8.97
CA ASN A 334 -11.93 37.50 -8.52
C ASN A 334 -11.71 36.57 -7.32
N VAL A 335 -10.49 36.04 -7.15
CA VAL A 335 -10.13 35.15 -6.03
C VAL A 335 -9.19 35.80 -5.01
N ARG A 336 -8.98 37.12 -5.05
CA ARG A 336 -8.02 37.81 -4.18
C ARG A 336 -8.23 37.49 -2.69
N GLY A 337 -9.48 37.56 -2.21
CA GLY A 337 -9.78 37.30 -0.80
C GLY A 337 -9.44 35.87 -0.36
N LEU A 338 -9.60 34.90 -1.27
CA LEU A 338 -9.19 33.51 -1.02
C LEU A 338 -7.66 33.38 -0.95
N LEU A 339 -6.93 34.04 -1.85
CA LEU A 339 -5.47 34.02 -1.86
C LEU A 339 -4.89 34.69 -0.60
N GLU A 340 -5.47 35.80 -0.14
CA GLU A 340 -5.10 36.43 1.13
C GLU A 340 -5.32 35.50 2.33
N GLN A 341 -6.44 34.78 2.36
CA GLN A 341 -6.74 33.78 3.38
C GLN A 341 -5.71 32.65 3.39
N VAL A 342 -5.33 32.12 2.22
CA VAL A 342 -4.31 31.07 2.12
C VAL A 342 -2.96 31.58 2.60
N ARG A 343 -2.55 32.78 2.17
CA ARG A 343 -1.29 33.40 2.63
C ARG A 343 -1.27 33.61 4.14
N HIS A 344 -2.39 33.99 4.75
CA HIS A 344 -2.50 34.06 6.20
C HIS A 344 -2.35 32.69 6.85
N ALA A 345 -3.07 31.68 6.36
CA ALA A 345 -3.03 30.32 6.89
C ALA A 345 -1.62 29.71 6.87
N VAL A 346 -0.90 29.81 5.74
CA VAL A 346 0.44 29.22 5.58
C VAL A 346 1.54 29.95 6.37
N ARG A 347 1.24 31.09 6.99
CA ARG A 347 2.16 31.77 7.90
C ARG A 347 1.97 31.36 9.37
N GLN A 348 0.92 30.62 9.67
CA GLN A 348 0.69 30.03 10.98
C GLN A 348 1.35 28.65 11.08
N PRO A 349 1.64 28.14 12.29
CA PRO A 349 1.96 26.73 12.47
C PRO A 349 0.82 25.85 11.95
N ILE A 350 1.14 24.93 11.04
CA ILE A 350 0.17 24.00 10.43
C ILE A 350 0.54 22.58 10.82
N ARG A 351 -0.47 21.80 11.18
CA ARG A 351 -0.39 20.34 11.20
C ARG A 351 -1.69 19.74 10.74
N GLN A 352 -1.64 18.77 9.83
CA GLN A 352 -2.83 18.07 9.38
C GLN A 352 -3.42 17.18 10.50
N PRO A 353 -4.75 17.24 10.75
CA PRO A 353 -5.42 16.28 11.60
C PRO A 353 -5.57 14.95 10.85
N LEU A 354 -4.71 13.99 11.18
CA LEU A 354 -4.74 12.67 10.55
C LEU A 354 -5.50 11.67 11.43
N SER A 355 -6.57 11.08 10.89
CA SER A 355 -7.18 9.89 11.46
C SER A 355 -6.42 8.64 10.97
N LEU A 356 -5.82 7.89 11.90
CA LEU A 356 -5.13 6.63 11.54
C LEU A 356 -6.08 5.43 11.42
N VAL A 357 -7.37 5.61 11.73
CA VAL A 357 -8.36 4.52 11.77
C VAL A 357 -9.37 4.62 10.63
N ASP A 358 -9.47 5.79 10.00
CA ASP A 358 -10.38 6.03 8.90
C ASP A 358 -9.64 5.90 7.56
N ASP A 359 -10.27 5.21 6.62
CA ASP A 359 -9.82 5.11 5.22
C ASP A 359 -10.36 6.26 4.38
N ASN A 360 -11.02 7.25 5.00
CA ASN A 360 -11.28 8.55 4.42
C ASN A 360 -9.97 9.30 4.19
N PHE A 361 -9.25 8.81 3.20
CA PHE A 361 -8.28 9.55 2.45
C PHE A 361 -9.03 10.70 1.79
N ASP A 362 -9.05 11.86 2.46
CA ASP A 362 -9.75 13.05 1.97
C ASP A 362 -9.03 13.60 0.73
N SER A 363 -9.27 12.92 -0.39
CA SER A 363 -8.69 13.18 -1.71
C SER A 363 -8.99 14.58 -2.21
N VAL A 364 -10.07 15.18 -1.69
CA VAL A 364 -10.54 16.53 -1.99
C VAL A 364 -9.46 17.58 -1.67
N ASN A 365 -8.58 17.31 -0.71
CA ASN A 365 -7.57 18.31 -0.30
C ASN A 365 -6.38 18.40 -1.27
N PHE A 366 -5.96 17.34 -1.96
CA PHE A 366 -4.75 17.41 -2.81
C PHE A 366 -4.98 18.17 -4.11
N ILE A 367 -6.13 17.92 -4.75
CA ILE A 367 -6.52 18.61 -5.98
C ILE A 367 -6.66 20.10 -5.66
N ALA A 368 -7.33 20.43 -4.56
CA ALA A 368 -7.50 21.81 -4.11
C ALA A 368 -6.15 22.50 -3.79
N VAL A 369 -5.21 21.81 -3.13
CA VAL A 369 -3.86 22.36 -2.89
C VAL A 369 -3.13 22.63 -4.20
N ARG A 370 -3.22 21.75 -5.20
CA ARG A 370 -2.64 21.97 -6.52
C ARG A 370 -3.24 23.20 -7.21
N ASP A 371 -4.56 23.36 -7.10
CA ASP A 371 -5.27 24.50 -7.68
C ASP A 371 -4.95 25.81 -6.94
N LEU A 372 -4.79 25.79 -5.62
CA LEU A 372 -4.29 26.93 -4.85
C LEU A 372 -2.89 27.34 -5.30
N THR A 373 -1.98 26.38 -5.48
CA THR A 373 -0.62 26.64 -5.98
C THR A 373 -0.65 27.33 -7.34
N ARG A 374 -1.48 26.84 -8.25
CA ARG A 374 -1.72 27.42 -9.58
C ARG A 374 -2.25 28.86 -9.52
N LEU A 375 -3.20 29.15 -8.61
CA LEU A 375 -3.72 30.50 -8.43
C LEU A 375 -2.67 31.44 -7.80
N MET A 376 -1.88 30.95 -6.84
CA MET A 376 -0.81 31.74 -6.20
C MET A 376 0.32 32.07 -7.19
N THR A 377 0.74 31.12 -8.04
CA THR A 377 1.73 31.41 -9.08
C THR A 377 1.20 32.39 -10.12
N ALA A 378 -0.07 32.28 -10.52
CA ALA A 378 -0.70 33.28 -11.37
C ALA A 378 -0.71 34.68 -10.73
N GLN A 379 -0.96 34.78 -9.41
CA GLN A 379 -0.88 36.03 -8.68
C GLN A 379 0.54 36.61 -8.69
N ALA A 380 1.57 35.77 -8.48
CA ALA A 380 2.96 36.18 -8.57
C ALA A 380 3.32 36.70 -9.97
N ARG A 381 2.90 36.00 -11.04
CA ARG A 381 3.12 36.43 -12.43
C ARG A 381 2.47 37.78 -12.74
N VAL A 382 1.25 38.02 -12.24
CA VAL A 382 0.58 39.33 -12.35
C VAL A 382 1.42 40.41 -11.67
N ALA A 383 1.92 40.16 -10.45
CA ALA A 383 2.79 41.10 -9.76
C ALA A 383 4.10 41.37 -10.55
N THR A 384 4.71 40.33 -11.13
CA THR A 384 5.89 40.44 -12.01
C THR A 384 5.60 41.31 -13.24
N TRP A 385 4.49 41.11 -13.94
CA TRP A 385 4.11 41.94 -15.11
C TRP A 385 3.87 43.41 -14.76
N ASP A 386 3.47 43.67 -13.53
CA ASP A 386 3.25 45.02 -13.00
C ASP A 386 4.55 45.65 -12.43
N GLY A 387 5.69 44.94 -12.50
CA GLY A 387 6.99 45.38 -11.96
C GLY A 387 7.07 45.35 -10.43
N ARG A 388 6.14 44.65 -9.76
CA ARG A 388 6.08 44.50 -8.29
C ARG A 388 6.87 43.26 -7.84
N TYR A 389 8.18 43.24 -8.10
CA TYR A 389 9.02 42.06 -7.89
C TYR A 389 9.17 41.64 -6.41
N ASP A 390 9.16 42.58 -5.47
CA ASP A 390 9.14 42.26 -4.03
C ASP A 390 7.87 41.45 -3.66
N GLU A 391 6.71 41.90 -4.12
CA GLU A 391 5.43 41.24 -3.86
C GLU A 391 5.36 39.87 -4.55
N ALA A 392 5.80 39.78 -5.81
CA ALA A 392 5.90 38.50 -6.52
C ALA A 392 6.77 37.50 -5.74
N THR A 393 7.93 37.96 -5.25
CA THR A 393 8.84 37.15 -4.43
C THR A 393 8.16 36.69 -3.14
N GLU A 394 7.47 37.58 -2.42
CA GLU A 394 6.73 37.21 -1.20
C GLU A 394 5.63 36.18 -1.47
N ILE A 395 4.88 36.33 -2.56
CA ILE A 395 3.83 35.38 -2.94
C ILE A 395 4.45 34.00 -3.22
N LEU A 396 5.56 33.94 -3.96
CA LEU A 396 6.23 32.68 -4.28
C LEU A 396 6.85 32.02 -3.04
N LEU A 397 7.38 32.80 -2.09
CA LEU A 397 7.81 32.29 -0.79
C LEU A 397 6.63 31.74 0.01
N ASP A 398 5.46 32.37 -0.03
CA ASP A 398 4.24 31.85 0.58
C ASP A 398 3.73 30.58 -0.14
N THR A 399 3.90 30.47 -1.47
CA THR A 399 3.61 29.23 -2.23
C THR A 399 4.56 28.09 -1.85
N TYR A 400 5.85 28.37 -1.66
CA TYR A 400 6.79 27.38 -1.15
C TYR A 400 6.41 26.93 0.27
N ARG A 401 6.01 27.88 1.14
CA ARG A 401 5.45 27.58 2.47
C ARG A 401 4.20 26.71 2.40
N LEU A 402 3.31 26.93 1.44
CA LEU A 402 2.15 26.07 1.21
C LEU A 402 2.58 24.62 0.97
N GLY A 403 3.63 24.39 0.18
CA GLY A 403 4.20 23.05 -0.04
C GLY A 403 4.77 22.44 1.24
N VAL A 404 5.58 23.20 2.00
CA VAL A 404 6.20 22.74 3.26
C VAL A 404 5.15 22.45 4.35
N ASN A 405 4.22 23.37 4.57
CA ASN A 405 3.20 23.25 5.62
C ASN A 405 2.08 22.29 5.21
N GLY A 406 1.77 22.22 3.91
CA GLY A 406 0.80 21.32 3.34
C GLY A 406 1.15 19.85 3.55
N ARG A 407 2.42 19.50 3.79
CA ARG A 407 2.81 18.12 4.13
C ARG A 407 2.85 17.83 5.63
N THR A 408 3.01 18.82 6.50
CA THR A 408 3.25 18.60 7.95
C THR A 408 2.12 17.83 8.63
N GLY A 409 2.43 16.67 9.20
CA GLY A 409 1.43 15.80 9.84
C GLY A 409 0.61 14.93 8.86
N GLY A 410 0.79 15.09 7.55
CA GLY A 410 0.10 14.31 6.51
C GLY A 410 0.73 12.94 6.23
N LEU A 411 0.12 12.18 5.33
CA LEU A 411 0.64 10.90 4.80
C LEU A 411 1.67 11.13 3.69
N LEU A 412 2.28 10.04 3.19
CA LEU A 412 3.36 10.12 2.19
C LEU A 412 2.96 10.90 0.95
N VAL A 413 1.74 10.72 0.48
CA VAL A 413 1.17 11.40 -0.69
C VAL A 413 0.98 12.90 -0.47
N GLN A 414 0.58 13.36 0.72
CA GLN A 414 0.61 14.80 1.08
C GLN A 414 2.05 15.31 1.02
N GLY A 415 3.00 14.50 1.50
CA GLY A 415 4.43 14.73 1.36
C GLY A 415 4.87 15.00 -0.07
N LEU A 416 4.52 14.10 -1.00
CA LEU A 416 4.86 14.20 -2.41
C LEU A 416 4.16 15.37 -3.11
N VAL A 417 2.90 15.66 -2.77
CA VAL A 417 2.21 16.85 -3.27
C VAL A 417 2.89 18.11 -2.77
N GLY A 418 3.31 18.15 -1.51
CA GLY A 418 4.09 19.26 -0.94
C GLY A 418 5.42 19.48 -1.67
N VAL A 419 6.14 18.40 -2.00
CA VAL A 419 7.35 18.45 -2.84
C VAL A 419 7.05 19.07 -4.20
N ALA A 420 5.99 18.64 -4.88
CA ALA A 420 5.60 19.18 -6.18
C ALA A 420 5.24 20.67 -6.12
N VAL A 421 4.49 21.10 -5.09
CA VAL A 421 4.15 22.51 -4.86
C VAL A 421 5.41 23.35 -4.61
N GLY A 422 6.36 22.82 -3.83
CA GLY A 422 7.66 23.44 -3.61
C GLY A 422 8.44 23.63 -4.90
N GLY A 423 8.50 22.58 -5.75
CA GLY A 423 9.15 22.63 -7.06
C GLY A 423 8.58 23.69 -8.00
N VAL A 424 7.26 23.82 -8.04
CA VAL A 424 6.59 24.88 -8.83
C VAL A 424 7.02 26.28 -8.35
N ALA A 425 7.03 26.51 -7.04
CA ALA A 425 7.45 27.79 -6.49
C ALA A 425 8.95 28.08 -6.76
N GLN A 426 9.81 27.07 -6.63
CA GLN A 426 11.24 27.20 -6.91
C GLN A 426 11.52 27.61 -8.35
N ARG A 427 10.84 27.00 -9.33
CA ARG A 427 11.00 27.36 -10.75
C ARG A 427 10.65 28.83 -11.01
N GLU A 428 9.51 29.29 -10.49
CA GLU A 428 9.11 30.70 -10.65
C GLU A 428 10.07 31.66 -9.93
N ILE A 429 10.63 31.27 -8.77
CA ILE A 429 11.66 32.07 -8.08
C ILE A 429 12.95 32.10 -8.90
N TYR A 430 13.35 30.97 -9.47
CA TYR A 430 14.51 30.90 -10.35
C TYR A 430 14.33 31.82 -11.56
N ASP A 431 13.18 31.81 -12.22
CA ASP A 431 12.93 32.71 -13.36
C ASP A 431 12.94 34.19 -12.97
N LEU A 432 12.50 34.50 -11.74
CA LEU A 432 12.47 35.86 -11.20
C LEU A 432 13.81 36.35 -10.64
N ARG A 433 14.78 35.45 -10.39
CA ARG A 433 15.94 35.67 -9.50
C ARG A 433 16.75 36.95 -9.75
N GLU A 434 16.95 37.33 -11.01
CA GLU A 434 17.71 38.54 -11.38
C GLU A 434 16.97 39.84 -11.07
N SER A 435 15.65 39.77 -10.94
CA SER A 435 14.77 40.90 -10.64
C SER A 435 14.42 41.00 -9.15
N ILE A 436 14.84 40.05 -8.32
CA ILE A 436 14.55 40.04 -6.87
C ILE A 436 15.38 41.16 -6.20
N PRO A 437 14.76 42.19 -5.59
CA PRO A 437 15.50 43.33 -5.04
C PRO A 437 16.39 42.98 -3.84
N ASN A 438 16.00 41.97 -3.07
CA ASN A 438 16.76 41.49 -1.91
C ASN A 438 16.94 39.96 -1.96
N THR A 439 17.80 39.50 -2.85
CA THR A 439 18.11 38.07 -3.05
C THR A 439 18.57 37.38 -1.77
N ARG A 440 19.37 38.05 -0.91
CA ARG A 440 19.80 37.49 0.38
C ARG A 440 18.64 37.21 1.32
N ALA A 441 17.69 38.14 1.48
CA ALA A 441 16.53 37.93 2.33
C ALA A 441 15.64 36.79 1.80
N ALA A 442 15.44 36.71 0.49
CA ALA A 442 14.71 35.61 -0.15
C ALA A 442 15.41 34.25 0.09
N ALA A 443 16.74 34.20 -0.07
CA ALA A 443 17.55 33.01 0.18
C ALA A 443 17.44 32.52 1.64
N VAL A 444 17.56 33.44 2.61
CA VAL A 444 17.41 33.13 4.03
C VAL A 444 15.99 32.63 4.33
N ALA A 445 14.97 33.23 3.74
CA ALA A 445 13.59 32.80 3.92
C ALA A 445 13.37 31.37 3.39
N LEU A 446 13.86 31.05 2.20
CA LEU A 446 13.80 29.68 1.64
C LEU A 446 14.53 28.68 2.52
N LEU A 447 15.75 29.01 2.96
CA LEU A 447 16.54 28.13 3.83
C LEU A 447 15.84 27.84 5.16
N GLN A 448 15.20 28.86 5.75
CA GLN A 448 14.40 28.69 6.96
C GLN A 448 13.20 27.75 6.73
N GLN A 449 12.51 27.87 5.59
CA GLN A 449 11.40 26.96 5.27
C GLN A 449 11.87 25.54 5.02
N LEU A 450 12.99 25.37 4.31
CA LEU A 450 13.59 24.06 4.09
C LEU A 450 13.98 23.40 5.41
N ASN A 451 14.59 24.15 6.33
CA ASN A 451 15.00 23.63 7.63
C ASN A 451 13.82 23.35 8.58
N ALA A 452 12.66 23.97 8.35
CA ALA A 452 11.44 23.74 9.11
C ALA A 452 10.65 22.50 8.63
N ARG A 453 11.08 21.85 7.53
CA ARG A 453 10.37 20.70 6.98
C ARG A 453 10.42 19.49 7.91
N GLU A 454 9.39 18.68 7.83
CA GLU A 454 9.33 17.38 8.49
C GLU A 454 10.30 16.38 7.82
N ASP A 455 10.95 15.52 8.61
CA ASP A 455 11.87 14.51 8.11
C ASP A 455 11.13 13.39 7.36
N PHE A 456 11.77 12.84 6.32
CA PHE A 456 11.19 11.79 5.49
C PHE A 456 10.83 10.53 6.28
N GLU A 457 11.67 10.15 7.25
CA GLU A 457 11.43 8.93 8.04
C GLU A 457 10.17 9.08 8.91
N GLU A 458 9.79 10.30 9.30
CA GLU A 458 8.52 10.55 10.00
C GLU A 458 7.31 10.30 9.10
N PHE A 459 7.37 10.69 7.82
CA PHE A 459 6.35 10.37 6.83
C PHE A 459 6.25 8.86 6.60
N ALA A 460 7.37 8.19 6.33
CA ALA A 460 7.39 6.75 6.07
C ALA A 460 6.86 5.95 7.27
N HIS A 461 7.23 6.36 8.48
CA HIS A 461 6.72 5.75 9.71
C HIS A 461 5.21 5.96 9.86
N ARG A 462 4.72 7.19 9.65
CA ARG A 462 3.29 7.52 9.75
C ARG A 462 2.46 6.79 8.70
N GLU A 463 2.94 6.72 7.46
CA GLU A 463 2.34 5.97 6.35
C GLU A 463 2.17 4.49 6.72
N MET A 464 3.22 3.89 7.29
CA MET A 464 3.18 2.51 7.77
C MET A 464 2.13 2.35 8.88
N LEU A 465 2.08 3.24 9.87
CA LEU A 465 1.09 3.18 10.94
C LEU A 465 -0.33 3.31 10.40
N TRP A 466 -0.58 4.31 9.55
CA TRP A 466 -1.88 4.51 8.91
C TRP A 466 -2.29 3.26 8.14
N SER A 467 -1.43 2.73 7.27
CA SER A 467 -1.69 1.50 6.51
C SER A 467 -2.08 0.32 7.42
N GLN A 468 -1.41 0.16 8.57
CA GLN A 468 -1.66 -0.93 9.53
C GLN A 468 -2.97 -0.77 10.33
N HIS A 469 -3.45 0.45 10.51
CA HIS A 469 -4.64 0.73 11.31
C HIS A 469 -5.88 0.93 10.43
N ALA A 470 -5.79 1.70 9.35
CA ALA A 470 -6.87 1.92 8.39
C ALA A 470 -7.33 0.60 7.72
N HIS A 471 -6.39 -0.19 7.18
CA HIS A 471 -6.72 -1.46 6.51
C HIS A 471 -6.67 -2.69 7.44
N ARG A 472 -6.65 -2.47 8.76
CA ARG A 472 -6.68 -3.51 9.80
C ARG A 472 -5.65 -4.64 9.54
N TRP A 473 -6.09 -5.89 9.61
CA TRP A 473 -5.26 -7.07 9.47
C TRP A 473 -4.63 -7.20 8.09
N CYS A 474 -5.33 -6.73 7.05
CA CYS A 474 -4.86 -6.77 5.68
C CYS A 474 -3.68 -5.82 5.50
N GLY A 475 -3.84 -4.56 5.92
CA GLY A 475 -2.75 -3.58 5.90
C GLY A 475 -1.52 -4.01 6.71
N ARG A 476 -1.75 -4.61 7.89
CA ARG A 476 -0.66 -5.20 8.69
C ARG A 476 0.05 -6.34 7.97
N LEU A 477 -0.69 -7.25 7.33
CA LEU A 477 -0.09 -8.35 6.59
C LEU A 477 0.72 -7.82 5.41
N THR A 478 0.12 -6.96 4.60
CA THR A 478 0.79 -6.34 3.46
C THR A 478 2.06 -5.62 3.90
N SER A 479 2.02 -4.82 4.97
CA SER A 479 3.18 -4.12 5.54
C SER A 479 4.31 -5.10 5.95
N VAL A 480 3.98 -6.20 6.64
CA VAL A 480 4.98 -7.21 7.04
C VAL A 480 5.59 -7.92 5.84
N LEU A 481 4.78 -8.31 4.86
CA LEU A 481 5.26 -9.01 3.65
C LEU A 481 6.15 -8.10 2.80
N ARG A 482 5.73 -6.85 2.65
CA ARG A 482 6.46 -5.80 1.94
C ARG A 482 7.81 -5.51 2.60
N HIS A 483 7.83 -5.29 3.91
CA HIS A 483 9.09 -5.09 4.65
C HIS A 483 10.01 -6.32 4.56
N PHE A 484 9.46 -7.55 4.60
CA PHE A 484 10.26 -8.76 4.43
C PHE A 484 10.93 -8.86 3.05
N LEU A 485 10.24 -8.42 1.99
CA LEU A 485 10.72 -8.53 0.61
C LEU A 485 11.64 -7.38 0.20
N TYR A 486 11.30 -6.16 0.59
CA TYR A 486 11.93 -4.94 0.08
C TYR A 486 12.69 -4.17 1.16
N GLY A 487 12.52 -4.51 2.45
CA GLY A 487 12.98 -3.67 3.54
C GLY A 487 12.37 -2.26 3.43
N ASP A 488 13.23 -1.25 3.50
CA ASP A 488 12.83 0.15 3.39
C ASP A 488 12.74 0.66 1.95
N ARG A 489 13.08 -0.19 0.96
CA ARG A 489 13.16 0.21 -0.47
C ARG A 489 11.84 0.66 -1.09
N ILE A 490 10.73 0.30 -0.45
CA ILE A 490 9.37 0.69 -0.87
C ILE A 490 9.22 2.21 -0.89
N TYR A 491 10.02 2.88 -0.06
CA TYR A 491 10.00 4.31 0.12
C TYR A 491 11.16 4.99 -0.60
N ASP A 492 12.03 4.28 -1.33
CA ASP A 492 13.23 4.86 -1.95
C ASP A 492 12.87 5.93 -2.97
N SER A 493 11.88 5.71 -3.84
CA SER A 493 11.48 6.73 -4.82
C SER A 493 10.98 8.01 -4.15
N ALA A 494 10.18 7.89 -3.09
CA ALA A 494 9.73 9.05 -2.34
C ALA A 494 10.88 9.71 -1.57
N ARG A 495 11.76 8.93 -0.94
CA ARG A 495 12.97 9.41 -0.26
C ARG A 495 13.84 10.22 -1.23
N SER A 496 14.05 9.70 -2.43
CA SER A 496 14.77 10.35 -3.52
C SER A 496 14.11 11.68 -3.90
N ALA A 497 12.79 11.75 -4.03
CA ALA A 497 12.08 13.00 -4.29
C ALA A 497 12.26 14.05 -3.18
N PHE A 498 12.20 13.64 -1.91
CA PHE A 498 12.46 14.55 -0.76
C PHE A 498 13.92 15.00 -0.66
N ARG A 499 14.88 14.19 -1.13
CA ARG A 499 16.29 14.57 -1.23
C ARG A 499 16.52 15.53 -2.40
N ALA A 500 15.90 15.26 -3.55
CA ALA A 500 15.94 16.13 -4.72
C ALA A 500 15.42 17.53 -4.40
N GLU A 501 14.23 17.63 -3.81
CA GLU A 501 13.65 18.90 -3.37
C GLU A 501 14.59 19.69 -2.45
N ALA A 502 15.26 19.00 -1.51
CA ALA A 502 16.20 19.64 -0.60
C ALA A 502 17.48 20.12 -1.30
N ALA A 503 18.03 19.32 -2.21
CA ALA A 503 19.20 19.70 -3.00
C ALA A 503 18.86 20.90 -3.91
N GLU A 504 17.75 20.83 -4.64
CA GLU A 504 17.26 21.90 -5.52
C GLU A 504 17.01 23.20 -4.75
N THR A 505 16.35 23.14 -3.59
CA THR A 505 16.14 24.32 -2.75
C THR A 505 17.47 24.93 -2.32
N ARG A 506 18.43 24.11 -1.86
CA ARG A 506 19.75 24.60 -1.41
C ARG A 506 20.56 25.19 -2.56
N LEU A 507 20.48 24.60 -3.75
CA LEU A 507 21.08 25.15 -4.97
C LEU A 507 20.48 26.51 -5.33
N LEU A 508 19.15 26.65 -5.26
CA LEU A 508 18.48 27.94 -5.46
C LEU A 508 18.87 28.98 -4.41
N VAL A 509 19.00 28.57 -3.13
CA VAL A 509 19.51 29.45 -2.07
C VAL A 509 20.94 29.91 -2.37
N LEU A 510 21.84 29.01 -2.79
CA LEU A 510 23.21 29.37 -3.15
C LEU A 510 23.27 30.31 -4.35
N ASP A 511 22.43 30.09 -5.37
CA ASP A 511 22.35 30.97 -6.54
C ASP A 511 21.91 32.40 -6.15
N LEU A 512 20.85 32.53 -5.34
CA LEU A 512 20.40 33.83 -4.82
C LEU A 512 21.48 34.52 -3.97
N LEU A 513 22.20 33.76 -3.14
CA LEU A 513 23.31 34.29 -2.34
C LEU A 513 24.50 34.70 -3.22
N ALA A 514 24.79 33.98 -4.30
CA ALA A 514 25.83 34.35 -5.26
C ALA A 514 25.47 35.64 -6.01
N LEU A 515 24.21 35.83 -6.41
CA LEU A 515 23.74 37.10 -6.98
C LEU A 515 23.92 38.27 -6.00
N HIS A 516 23.59 38.06 -4.73
CA HIS A 516 23.85 39.06 -3.69
C HIS A 516 25.35 39.36 -3.55
N PHE A 517 26.19 38.32 -3.49
CA PHE A 517 27.63 38.46 -3.39
C PHE A 517 28.23 39.24 -4.57
N ILE A 518 27.79 38.95 -5.79
CA ILE A 518 28.21 39.65 -7.02
C ILE A 518 27.84 41.13 -6.95
N ALA A 519 26.62 41.45 -6.48
CA ALA A 519 26.18 42.84 -6.34
C ALA A 519 27.06 43.64 -5.36
N GLU A 520 27.57 42.99 -4.30
CA GLU A 520 28.43 43.65 -3.29
C GLU A 520 29.92 43.70 -3.70
N ASN A 521 30.41 42.70 -4.41
CA ASN A 521 31.85 42.49 -4.63
C ASN A 521 32.29 42.69 -6.09
N SER A 522 31.34 42.86 -7.02
CA SER A 522 31.58 42.97 -8.47
C SER A 522 32.38 41.80 -9.07
N ARG A 523 32.29 40.62 -8.46
CA ARG A 523 32.90 39.36 -8.93
C ARG A 523 32.08 38.16 -8.44
N PRO A 524 32.12 37.01 -9.14
CA PRO A 524 31.50 35.78 -8.65
C PRO A 524 32.25 35.23 -7.42
N PRO A 525 31.55 34.50 -6.52
CA PRO A 525 32.21 33.75 -5.45
C PRO A 525 32.90 32.50 -6.03
N ALA A 526 34.00 32.08 -5.40
CA ALA A 526 34.80 30.94 -5.83
C ALA A 526 34.41 29.63 -5.14
N THR A 527 33.82 29.71 -3.94
CA THR A 527 33.44 28.53 -3.13
C THR A 527 32.06 28.72 -2.49
N VAL A 528 31.52 27.63 -1.94
CA VAL A 528 30.27 27.67 -1.16
C VAL A 528 30.44 28.52 0.10
N GLU A 529 31.55 28.40 0.81
CA GLU A 529 31.83 29.17 2.03
C GLU A 529 31.85 30.68 1.77
N GLU A 530 32.43 31.10 0.65
CA GLU A 530 32.41 32.51 0.25
C GLU A 530 31.00 32.99 -0.09
N THR A 531 30.20 32.13 -0.72
CA THR A 531 28.82 32.42 -1.12
C THR A 531 27.90 32.58 0.09
N ILE A 532 28.02 31.70 1.08
CA ILE A 532 27.11 31.67 2.24
C ILE A 532 27.46 32.72 3.31
N GLY A 533 28.71 33.19 3.34
CA GLY A 533 29.18 34.18 4.30
C GLY A 533 29.13 33.68 5.74
N ASP A 534 28.23 34.23 6.54
CA ASP A 534 28.03 33.92 7.96
C ASP A 534 26.98 32.82 8.23
N LEU A 535 26.30 32.33 7.20
CA LEU A 535 25.34 31.24 7.36
C LEU A 535 26.05 29.91 7.68
N PRO A 536 25.43 29.00 8.47
CA PRO A 536 26.06 27.73 8.83
C PRO A 536 26.24 26.82 7.61
N LEU A 537 27.47 26.37 7.36
CA LEU A 537 27.78 25.43 6.26
C LEU A 537 26.97 24.12 6.33
N ALA A 538 26.61 23.68 7.54
CA ALA A 538 25.82 22.47 7.76
C ALA A 538 24.39 22.55 7.16
N ASP A 539 23.85 23.76 6.95
CA ASP A 539 22.55 23.94 6.32
C ASP A 539 22.60 23.66 4.81
N PHE A 540 23.81 23.55 4.25
CA PHE A 540 24.09 23.31 2.83
C PHE A 540 24.67 21.91 2.56
N THR A 541 24.53 20.97 3.50
CA THR A 541 24.86 19.55 3.26
C THR A 541 24.11 19.02 2.03
N ASP A 542 24.82 18.32 1.14
CA ASP A 542 24.24 17.63 0.00
C ASP A 542 23.46 16.39 0.50
N PRO A 543 22.14 16.29 0.26
CA PRO A 543 21.35 15.16 0.73
C PRO A 543 21.63 13.83 -0.02
N PHE A 544 22.37 13.87 -1.13
CA PHE A 544 22.79 12.70 -1.87
C PHE A 544 24.23 12.26 -1.60
N ASP A 545 25.05 13.12 -0.98
CA ASP A 545 26.43 12.78 -0.67
C ASP A 545 26.49 11.80 0.53
N PRO A 546 26.99 10.57 0.34
CA PRO A 546 27.03 9.56 1.42
C PRO A 546 27.99 9.93 2.55
N ALA A 547 28.94 10.83 2.32
CA ALA A 547 29.86 11.36 3.31
C ALA A 547 29.34 12.65 3.99
N GLY A 548 28.14 13.10 3.63
CA GLY A 548 27.50 14.29 4.22
C GLY A 548 28.24 15.59 3.94
N GLN A 549 28.96 15.67 2.81
CA GLN A 549 29.65 16.89 2.39
C GLN A 549 28.65 17.97 1.98
N PRO A 550 29.03 19.26 2.03
CA PRO A 550 28.21 20.33 1.45
C PRO A 550 28.04 20.18 -0.06
N LEU A 551 27.07 20.91 -0.61
CA LEU A 551 26.97 21.15 -2.05
C LEU A 551 28.30 21.67 -2.60
N ARG A 552 28.53 21.45 -3.90
CA ARG A 552 29.82 21.75 -4.54
C ARG A 552 29.73 23.01 -5.39
N ALA A 553 30.86 23.67 -5.53
CA ALA A 553 31.03 24.83 -6.40
C ALA A 553 32.14 24.55 -7.42
N LYS A 554 31.90 24.86 -8.69
CA LYS A 554 32.86 24.76 -9.77
C LYS A 554 32.97 26.11 -10.48
N PRO A 555 34.14 26.75 -10.50
CA PRO A 555 34.36 27.93 -11.32
C PRO A 555 34.10 27.63 -12.81
N THR A 556 33.45 28.57 -13.48
CA THR A 556 33.17 28.55 -14.92
C THR A 556 33.57 29.89 -15.53
N ASP A 557 33.61 29.98 -16.86
CA ASP A 557 33.94 31.24 -17.53
C ASP A 557 32.88 32.34 -17.25
N ASP A 558 31.64 31.95 -16.99
CA ASP A 558 30.50 32.84 -16.77
C ASP A 558 30.18 33.07 -15.27
N GLY A 559 30.93 32.47 -14.35
CA GLY A 559 30.69 32.58 -12.92
C GLY A 559 30.99 31.30 -12.15
N VAL A 560 30.06 30.85 -11.31
CA VAL A 560 30.19 29.63 -10.51
C VAL A 560 29.00 28.72 -10.76
N LEU A 561 29.27 27.44 -10.98
CA LEU A 561 28.27 26.38 -11.06
C LEU A 561 28.16 25.71 -9.68
N PHE A 562 27.00 25.81 -9.06
CA PHE A 562 26.66 25.00 -7.90
C PHE A 562 25.97 23.70 -8.34
N TYR A 563 26.29 22.59 -7.70
CA TYR A 563 25.69 21.29 -8.01
C TYR A 563 25.66 20.36 -6.79
N SER A 564 24.78 19.35 -6.86
CA SER A 564 24.74 18.20 -5.95
C SER A 564 25.19 16.94 -6.69
N VAL A 565 25.77 15.96 -5.99
CA VAL A 565 26.21 14.68 -6.61
C VAL A 565 25.08 13.84 -7.21
N GLY A 566 23.82 14.23 -6.96
CA GLY A 566 22.66 13.60 -7.57
C GLY A 566 22.43 12.15 -7.12
N TYR A 567 21.50 11.47 -7.78
CA TYR A 567 20.94 10.20 -7.29
C TYR A 567 21.95 9.07 -7.14
N ASN A 568 23.02 9.05 -7.95
CA ASN A 568 24.03 8.01 -7.90
C ASN A 568 25.06 8.23 -6.77
N GLY A 569 25.03 9.39 -6.10
CA GLY A 569 25.94 9.74 -5.00
C GLY A 569 27.41 9.87 -5.43
N THR A 570 27.68 9.99 -6.73
CA THR A 570 29.02 10.05 -7.31
C THR A 570 29.25 11.44 -7.88
N ASP A 571 30.35 12.08 -7.45
CA ASP A 571 30.73 13.39 -7.95
C ASP A 571 31.26 13.32 -9.38
N GLU A 572 30.52 13.92 -10.32
CA GLU A 572 30.87 13.99 -11.74
C GLU A 572 31.36 15.39 -12.15
N ASN A 573 31.78 16.20 -11.17
CA ASN A 573 32.34 17.54 -11.34
C ASN A 573 31.42 18.51 -12.09
N GLY A 574 30.13 18.50 -11.78
CA GLY A 574 29.06 19.31 -12.36
C GLY A 574 28.59 18.84 -13.74
N ALA A 575 28.86 17.58 -14.10
CA ALA A 575 28.38 17.02 -15.37
C ALA A 575 26.84 16.89 -15.35
N ALA A 576 26.18 17.28 -16.43
CA ALA A 576 24.75 17.08 -16.57
C ALA A 576 24.41 15.57 -16.67
N PRO A 577 23.27 15.12 -16.13
CA PRO A 577 22.82 13.74 -16.31
C PRO A 577 22.54 13.41 -17.76
N GLU A 578 22.86 12.17 -18.15
CA GLU A 578 22.47 11.62 -19.44
C GLU A 578 20.97 11.32 -19.43
N LEU A 579 20.22 11.93 -20.34
CA LEU A 579 18.75 11.85 -20.39
C LEU A 579 18.22 10.66 -21.21
N ASP A 580 19.04 9.65 -21.50
CA ASP A 580 18.71 8.58 -22.43
C ASP A 580 17.59 7.61 -21.96
N GLY A 581 16.83 7.98 -20.93
CA GLY A 581 15.70 7.22 -20.39
C GLY A 581 14.33 7.73 -20.90
N PRO A 582 13.35 6.83 -21.09
CA PRO A 582 12.00 7.17 -21.59
C PRO A 582 11.16 8.06 -20.65
N TRP A 583 11.71 8.44 -19.49
CA TRP A 583 11.05 9.27 -18.48
C TRP A 583 11.72 10.65 -18.33
N GLY A 584 12.75 10.95 -19.14
CA GLY A 584 13.49 12.21 -19.12
C GLY A 584 13.98 12.61 -17.71
N TRP A 585 13.99 13.92 -17.46
CA TRP A 585 14.38 14.54 -16.18
C TRP A 585 13.56 14.06 -14.96
N TYR A 586 12.37 13.49 -15.18
CA TYR A 586 11.45 13.08 -14.11
C TYR A 586 11.72 11.67 -13.59
N SER A 587 12.71 10.97 -14.15
CA SER A 587 13.10 9.67 -13.63
C SER A 587 13.87 9.86 -12.32
N TRP A 588 13.29 9.42 -11.19
CA TRP A 588 13.94 9.43 -9.87
C TRP A 588 15.14 8.47 -9.75
N ASN A 589 15.62 7.94 -10.87
CA ASN A 589 16.67 6.93 -11.02
C ASN A 589 17.60 7.31 -12.19
N LEU A 590 18.08 8.56 -12.25
CA LEU A 590 19.10 8.93 -13.21
C LEU A 590 20.39 8.14 -12.88
N PRO A 591 20.91 7.33 -13.82
CA PRO A 591 22.07 6.48 -13.56
C PRO A 591 23.38 7.27 -13.42
N THR A 592 23.42 8.47 -13.98
CA THR A 592 24.59 9.37 -14.06
C THR A 592 24.15 10.82 -13.89
N GLY A 593 25.10 11.71 -13.59
CA GLY A 593 24.95 13.15 -13.56
C GLY A 593 24.75 13.79 -12.20
N ASP A 594 25.31 14.99 -12.10
CA ASP A 594 25.11 15.88 -10.97
C ASP A 594 23.83 16.71 -11.15
N LEU A 595 23.12 16.93 -10.05
CA LEU A 595 21.91 17.75 -10.04
C LEU A 595 22.29 19.23 -10.12
N ARG A 596 21.69 19.95 -11.07
CA ARG A 596 21.95 21.38 -11.31
C ARG A 596 20.65 22.15 -11.51
N LEU A 597 20.63 23.39 -11.04
CA LEU A 597 19.43 24.23 -11.06
C LEU A 597 19.03 24.65 -12.48
N ASP A 598 20.01 24.93 -13.34
CA ASP A 598 19.76 25.33 -14.72
C ASP A 598 19.10 24.23 -15.56
N LEU A 599 19.25 22.97 -15.16
CA LEU A 599 18.66 21.82 -15.82
C LEU A 599 17.26 21.49 -15.27
N VAL A 600 17.07 21.63 -13.95
CA VAL A 600 15.79 21.35 -13.29
C VAL A 600 14.75 22.46 -13.54
N CYS A 601 15.21 23.70 -13.59
CA CYS A 601 14.35 24.87 -13.78
C CYS A 601 14.20 25.31 -15.25
N SER A 602 15.00 24.78 -16.18
CA SER A 602 14.77 25.06 -17.60
C SER A 602 13.54 24.33 -18.10
N ASP A 603 12.85 24.95 -19.07
CA ASP A 603 11.79 24.26 -19.79
C ASP A 603 12.38 23.04 -20.52
N PRO A 604 11.68 21.88 -20.51
CA PRO A 604 12.12 20.74 -21.29
C PRO A 604 12.21 21.15 -22.77
N PRO A 605 13.20 20.63 -23.51
CA PRO A 605 13.37 20.97 -24.91
C PRO A 605 12.08 20.69 -25.70
N PRO A 606 11.64 21.60 -26.60
CA PRO A 606 10.35 21.48 -27.29
C PRO A 606 10.18 20.20 -28.10
N GLU A 607 11.27 19.56 -28.55
CA GLU A 607 11.22 18.27 -29.28
C GLU A 607 10.66 17.10 -28.42
N GLU A 608 10.64 17.22 -27.09
CA GLU A 608 10.01 16.24 -26.19
C GLU A 608 8.53 16.53 -25.90
N GLN A 609 8.01 17.72 -26.25
CA GLN A 609 6.60 18.09 -26.01
C GLN A 609 5.65 17.58 -27.11
N ASP A 610 6.16 17.28 -28.30
CA ASP A 610 5.35 16.86 -29.46
C ASP A 610 5.01 15.35 -29.49
N GLY A 611 5.48 14.56 -28.52
CA GLY A 611 5.07 13.17 -28.38
C GLY A 611 3.75 13.05 -27.63
N ASP A 612 2.80 12.25 -28.13
CA ASP A 612 1.47 11.91 -27.57
C ASP A 612 1.46 11.32 -26.12
N TYR A 613 2.45 11.64 -25.29
CA TYR A 613 2.72 11.04 -23.99
C TYR A 613 1.71 11.47 -22.91
N TYR A 614 1.14 12.66 -23.06
CA TYR A 614 -0.03 13.14 -22.33
C TYR A 614 -1.11 13.51 -23.35
N ASP A 615 -1.68 12.50 -24.00
CA ASP A 615 -2.97 12.67 -24.66
C ASP A 615 -4.05 12.86 -23.57
N ASP A 616 -4.16 14.10 -23.07
CA ASP A 616 -5.19 14.51 -22.11
C ASP A 616 -6.61 14.25 -22.67
N SER A 617 -6.77 14.01 -23.98
CA SER A 617 -8.06 13.59 -24.57
C SER A 617 -8.55 12.23 -24.06
N GLN A 618 -7.69 11.41 -23.45
CA GLN A 618 -8.12 10.19 -22.75
C GLN A 618 -8.81 10.44 -21.40
N PHE A 619 -8.63 11.63 -20.81
CA PHE A 619 -9.32 12.04 -19.59
C PHE A 619 -10.51 12.97 -19.85
N ASP A 620 -10.59 13.56 -21.05
CA ASP A 620 -11.69 14.39 -21.52
C ASP A 620 -12.82 13.60 -22.22
N GLU A 621 -12.95 12.28 -21.98
CA GLU A 621 -14.25 11.65 -22.26
C GLU A 621 -15.30 12.36 -21.41
N PRO A 622 -16.33 12.97 -22.03
CA PRO A 622 -17.39 13.61 -21.27
C PRO A 622 -17.98 12.56 -20.36
N VAL A 623 -17.90 12.78 -19.05
CA VAL A 623 -18.76 12.09 -18.10
C VAL A 623 -20.16 12.55 -18.48
N ASP A 624 -20.81 11.81 -19.38
CA ASP A 624 -22.18 12.08 -19.81
C ASP A 624 -23.02 12.28 -18.55
N ASP A 625 -23.71 13.42 -18.50
CA ASP A 625 -24.69 13.85 -17.48
C ASP A 625 -25.89 12.88 -17.41
N ALA A 626 -25.64 11.61 -17.16
CA ALA A 626 -26.65 10.58 -16.94
C ALA A 626 -27.18 10.57 -15.48
N TRP A 627 -26.93 11.64 -14.73
CA TRP A 627 -27.56 11.92 -13.43
C TRP A 627 -28.57 13.06 -13.52
N SER A 628 -29.31 13.13 -14.64
CA SER A 628 -30.55 13.89 -14.66
C SER A 628 -31.64 13.11 -13.93
N ASP A 629 -32.10 13.71 -12.84
CA ASP A 629 -33.39 13.57 -12.19
C ASP A 629 -34.31 12.43 -12.67
N ASP A 630 -34.49 11.42 -11.82
CA ASP A 630 -35.77 10.71 -11.74
C ASP A 630 -36.08 10.35 -10.28
N GLU A 631 -37.35 10.62 -9.92
CA GLU A 631 -38.02 10.46 -8.62
C GLU A 631 -38.02 9.04 -8.02
#